data_AF-A0AAP1LHI7-F1
#
_entry.id   AF-A0AAP1LHI7-F1
#
_cell.length_a   1.000
_cell.length_b   1.000
_cell.length_c   1.000
_cell.angle_alpha   90.00
_cell.angle_beta   90.00
_cell.angle_gamma   90.00
#
_symmetry.space_group_name_H-M   'P 1'
#
loop_
_entity.id
_entity.type
_entity.pdbx_description
1 polymer ?
#
loop_
_entity_poly.entity_id
_entity_poly.type
_entity_poly.pdbx_seq_one_letter_code
_entity_poly.pdbx_strand_id
1 'polypeptide(L)' 'MDAFEKDFGQFIDSLKYDEFEGILFNLVRDAYMAGYRKAGGTVPANQPVFRIIADFQTSSPRL' A
#
# COMPACT_ATOMS: atom_id res chain seq x y z
N MET A 1 12.07 14.82 -27.43
CA MET A 1 10.98 14.38 -26.55
C MET A 1 9.82 15.31 -26.82
N ASP A 2 8.66 14.76 -27.13
CA ASP A 2 7.46 15.54 -27.46
C ASP A 2 7.00 16.36 -26.24
N ALA A 3 6.42 17.53 -26.44
CA ALA A 3 5.94 18.39 -25.36
C ALA A 3 4.91 17.65 -24.49
N PHE A 4 4.08 16.81 -25.12
CA PHE A 4 3.15 15.92 -24.44
C PHE A 4 3.86 14.96 -23.47
N GLU A 5 4.90 14.26 -23.92
CA GLU A 5 5.62 13.27 -23.10
C GLU A 5 6.26 13.92 -21.86
N LYS A 6 6.75 15.15 -22.02
CA LYS A 6 7.32 15.91 -20.90
C LYS A 6 6.27 16.30 -19.88
N ASP A 7 5.17 16.91 -20.33
CA ASP A 7 4.11 17.39 -19.42
C ASP A 7 3.39 16.21 -18.76
N PHE A 8 3.21 15.11 -19.49
CA PHE A 8 2.67 13.87 -18.94
C PHE A 8 3.62 13.26 -17.91
N GLY A 9 4.92 13.20 -18.19
CA GLY A 9 5.91 12.74 -17.21
C GLY A 9 5.87 13.56 -15.91
N GLN A 10 5.82 14.90 -16.03
CA GLN A 10 5.68 15.78 -14.85
C GLN A 10 4.39 15.55 -14.07
N PHE A 11 3.29 15.19 -14.76
CA PHE A 11 2.05 14.83 -14.10
C PHE A 11 2.19 13.52 -13.32
N ILE A 12 2.80 12.48 -13.89
CA ILE A 12 3.05 11.20 -13.21
C ILE A 12 3.88 11.40 -11.94
N ASP A 13 4.89 12.27 -12.00
CA ASP A 13 5.76 12.56 -10.84
C ASP A 13 5.12 13.50 -9.80
N SER A 14 3.85 13.89 -9.98
CA SER A 14 3.17 14.85 -9.11
C SER A 14 2.41 14.17 -7.97
N LEU A 15 2.35 14.82 -6.81
CA LEU A 15 1.52 14.40 -5.67
C LEU A 15 0.04 14.22 -6.04
N LYS A 16 -0.43 14.94 -7.06
CA LYS A 16 -1.81 14.83 -7.56
C LYS A 16 -2.05 13.48 -8.22
N TYR A 17 -1.05 12.94 -8.92
CA TYR A 17 -1.13 11.60 -9.48
C TYR A 17 -1.12 10.54 -8.37
N ASP A 18 -0.26 10.68 -7.35
CA ASP A 18 -0.24 9.78 -6.19
C ASP A 18 -1.61 9.72 -5.48
N GLU A 19 -2.24 10.88 -5.28
CA GLU A 19 -3.58 10.97 -4.69
C GLU A 19 -4.62 10.27 -5.57
N PHE A 20 -4.57 10.51 -6.89
CA PHE A 20 -5.49 9.91 -7.84
C PHE A 20 -5.33 8.38 -7.91
N GLU A 21 -4.10 7.88 -7.90
CA GLU A 21 -3.81 6.45 -7.84
C GLU A 21 -4.37 5.82 -6.57
N GLY A 22 -4.19 6.47 -5.42
CA GLY A 22 -4.75 6.03 -4.14
C GLY A 22 -6.29 5.93 -4.16
N ILE A 23 -6.96 6.94 -4.72
CA ILE A 23 -8.42 6.93 -4.88
C ILE A 23 -8.87 5.79 -5.80
N LEU A 24 -8.22 5.65 -6.96
CA LEU A 24 -8.55 4.62 -7.94
C LEU A 24 -8.36 3.22 -7.35
N PHE A 25 -7.24 3.00 -6.65
CA PHE A 25 -6.97 1.74 -5.97
C PHE A 25 -8.07 1.41 -4.95
N ASN A 26 -8.45 2.37 -4.11
CA ASN A 26 -9.48 2.17 -3.09
C ASN A 26 -10.85 1.85 -3.72
N LEU A 27 -11.24 2.55 -4.79
CA LEU A 27 -12.48 2.27 -5.51
C LEU A 27 -12.52 0.84 -6.06
N VAL A 28 -11.45 0.42 -6.75
CA VAL A 28 -11.36 -0.94 -7.32
C VAL A 28 -11.36 -1.99 -6.21
N ARG A 29 -10.61 -1.75 -5.14
CA ARG A 29 -10.57 -2.62 -3.96
C ARG A 29 -11.97 -2.77 -3.36
N ASP A 30 -12.70 -1.69 -3.15
CA ASP A 30 -14.03 -1.73 -2.54
C ASP A 30 -15.04 -2.49 -3.40
N ALA A 31 -15.02 -2.26 -4.73
CA ALA A 31 -15.85 -2.99 -5.67
C ALA A 31 -15.53 -4.50 -5.67
N TYR A 32 -14.24 -4.85 -5.68
CA TYR A 32 -13.79 -6.24 -5.58
C TYR A 32 -14.27 -6.88 -4.27
N MET A 33 -14.07 -6.20 -3.14
CA MET A 33 -14.45 -6.71 -1.81
C MET A 33 -15.96 -6.93 -1.70
N ALA A 34 -16.77 -6.04 -2.27
CA ALA A 34 -18.22 -6.21 -2.34
C ALA A 34 -18.61 -7.45 -3.16
N GLY A 35 -18.01 -7.63 -4.34
CA GLY A 35 -18.24 -8.82 -5.18
C GLY A 35 -17.78 -10.11 -4.52
N TYR A 36 -16.59 -10.10 -3.91
CA TYR A 36 -16.00 -11.24 -3.22
C TYR A 36 -16.86 -11.71 -2.04
N ARG A 37 -17.33 -10.76 -1.21
CA ARG A 37 -18.28 -11.06 -0.12
C ARG A 37 -19.61 -11.61 -0.64
N LYS A 38 -20.15 -11.04 -1.72
CA LYS A 38 -21.39 -11.52 -2.36
C LYS A 38 -21.26 -12.95 -2.88
N ALA A 39 -20.08 -13.35 -3.35
CA ALA A 39 -19.79 -14.72 -3.78
C ALA A 39 -19.56 -15.71 -2.62
N GLY A 40 -19.66 -15.27 -1.36
CA GLY A 40 -19.40 -16.11 -0.18
C GLY A 40 -17.93 -16.18 0.23
N GLY A 41 -17.06 -15.35 -0.37
CA GLY A 41 -15.66 -15.25 0.01
C GLY A 41 -15.49 -14.64 1.41
N THR A 42 -14.60 -15.23 2.21
CA THR A 42 -14.22 -14.69 3.52
C THR A 42 -12.94 -13.89 3.40
N VAL A 43 -12.98 -12.64 3.86
CA VAL A 43 -11.79 -11.78 3.84
C VAL A 43 -10.77 -12.37 4.81
N PRO A 44 -9.51 -12.59 4.38
CA PRO A 44 -8.45 -13.01 5.30
C PRO A 44 -8.38 -12.05 6.48
N ALA A 45 -8.26 -12.59 7.70
CA ALA A 45 -8.08 -11.75 8.88
C ALA A 45 -6.86 -10.84 8.70
N ASN A 46 -6.95 -9.62 9.23
CA ASN A 46 -5.90 -8.61 9.12
C ASN A 46 -4.59 -9.19 9.66
N GLN A 47 -3.61 -9.44 8.78
CA GLN A 47 -2.32 -9.98 9.19
C GLN A 47 -1.41 -8.84 9.64
N PRO A 48 -0.61 -9.02 10.70
CA PRO A 48 0.34 -8.00 11.13
C PRO A 48 1.30 -7.68 9.99
N VAL A 49 1.31 -6.42 9.55
CA VAL A 49 2.10 -5.92 8.40
C VAL A 49 3.60 -6.10 8.64
N PHE A 50 4.04 -6.00 9.88
CA PHE A 50 5.40 -6.30 10.30
C PHE A 50 5.38 -6.96 11.69
N ARG A 51 6.33 -7.87 11.91
CA ARG A 51 6.62 -8.44 13.22
C ARG A 51 8.01 -7.97 13.64
N ILE A 52 8.08 -7.18 14.72
CA ILE A 52 9.36 -6.79 15.32
C ILE A 52 9.92 -8.02 16.04
N ILE A 53 11.12 -8.46 15.64
CA ILE A 53 11.90 -9.47 16.37
C ILE A 53 12.90 -8.70 17.23
N ALA A 54 12.62 -8.58 18.52
CA ALA A 54 13.51 -7.90 19.45
C ALA A 54 14.52 -8.90 20.05
N ASP A 55 15.69 -9.03 19.44
CA ASP A 55 16.85 -9.70 20.05
C ASP A 55 17.75 -8.64 20.72
N PHE A 56 17.28 -8.05 21.81
CA PHE A 56 18.15 -7.28 22.70
C PHE A 56 18.88 -8.26 23.63
N GLN A 57 20.01 -8.77 23.16
CA GLN A 57 21.02 -9.32 24.07
C GLN A 57 21.60 -8.16 24.89
N THR A 58 21.02 -7.89 26.06
CA THR A 58 21.71 -7.10 27.08
C THR A 58 22.89 -7.93 27.59
N SER A 59 24.04 -7.80 26.95
CA SER A 59 25.30 -8.21 27.54
C SER A 59 25.56 -7.34 28.77
N SER A 60 25.26 -7.88 29.95
CA SER A 60 25.66 -7.28 31.22
C SER A 60 27.20 -7.11 31.25
N PRO A 61 27.73 -5.95 31.65
CA PRO A 61 29.16 -5.83 31.93
C PRO A 61 29.48 -6.67 33.16
N ARG A 62 30.48 -7.56 33.06
CA ARG A 62 31.02 -8.26 34.23
C ARG A 62 31.73 -7.23 35.11
N LEU A 63 31.28 -7.15 36.37
CA LEU A 63 32.03 -6.54 37.47
C LEU A 63 33.25 -7.39 37.81
#